data_AF-A0A8B6GD59-F1
#
_entry.id   AF-A0A8B6GD59-F1
#
_cell.length_a   1.000
_cell.length_b   1.000
_cell.length_c   1.000
_cell.angle_alpha   90.00
_cell.angle_beta   90.00
_cell.angle_gamma   90.00
#
_symmetry.space_group_name_H-M   'P 1'
#
loop_
_entity.id
_entity.type
_entity.pdbx_description
1 polymer ?
#
loop_
_entity_poly.entity_id
_entity_poly.type
_entity_poly.pdbx_seq_one_letter_code
_entity_poly.pdbx_strand_id
1 'polypeptide(L)'
;MKDPGFLISHEWSNFSTYKGISMIVNQTWKDGNVPEVWQKAPQKTWRKQKCGKTEITYLFWDDLMLRKFINDTFTWFIETYDSYPYNIQRLDVARYFLLFCFGGIYSDLDIACPNAIDNILNSLSALQGIVLMETKPSVVSNDLMIAAKHHPFMEYVIFGLLPAKKNYIISYFTGYCFNGDKTIGGF
;
A
#
# COMPACT_ATOMS: atom_id res chain seq x y z
N MET A 1 -7.70 -1.64 24.04
CA MET A 1 -7.59 -2.78 23.10
C MET A 1 -6.12 -3.19 23.12
N LYS A 2 -5.80 -4.42 23.53
CA LYS A 2 -4.41 -4.86 23.72
C LYS A 2 -3.75 -5.08 22.35
N ASP A 3 -2.52 -4.60 22.20
CA ASP A 3 -1.65 -4.83 21.04
C ASP A 3 -1.58 -6.34 20.74
N PRO A 4 -1.99 -6.82 19.54
CA PRO A 4 -2.01 -8.24 19.20
C PRO A 4 -0.64 -8.94 19.20
N GLY A 5 0.46 -8.25 19.48
CA GLY A 5 1.78 -8.87 19.55
C GLY A 5 2.21 -9.42 18.19
N PHE A 6 2.25 -8.55 17.19
CA PHE A 6 2.70 -8.88 15.84
C PHE A 6 4.19 -9.25 15.85
N LEU A 7 4.52 -10.52 15.56
CA LEU A 7 5.89 -10.95 15.35
C LEU A 7 6.32 -10.60 13.91
N ILE A 8 6.78 -9.37 13.72
CA ILE A 8 7.48 -8.97 12.51
C ILE A 8 8.94 -9.48 12.64
N SER A 9 9.50 -10.13 11.60
CA SER A 9 10.91 -10.54 11.64
C SER A 9 11.81 -9.32 11.88
N HIS A 10 12.96 -9.51 12.55
CA HIS A 10 13.89 -8.42 12.90
C HIS A 10 14.25 -7.51 11.71
N GLU A 11 14.22 -8.05 10.49
CA GLU A 11 14.48 -7.36 9.22
C GLU A 11 13.51 -6.20 8.91
N TRP A 12 12.29 -6.19 9.46
CA TRP A 12 11.30 -5.14 9.19
C TRP A 12 10.93 -4.33 10.44
N SER A 13 11.83 -4.32 11.42
CA SER A 13 11.68 -3.56 12.65
C SER A 13 12.60 -2.33 12.62
N ASN A 14 12.00 -1.14 12.81
CA ASN A 14 12.66 0.17 12.91
C ASN A 14 13.13 0.80 11.59
N PHE A 15 12.18 1.32 10.82
CA PHE A 15 12.48 2.26 9.75
C PHE A 15 12.69 3.68 10.30
N SER A 16 13.53 4.46 9.62
CA SER A 16 13.65 5.89 9.89
C SER A 16 12.30 6.57 9.72
N THR A 17 12.01 7.59 10.52
CA THR A 17 10.75 8.32 10.43
C THR A 17 11.01 9.77 10.09
N TYR A 18 10.18 10.35 9.22
CA TYR A 18 10.13 11.78 8.99
C TYR A 18 8.73 12.26 9.38
N LYS A 19 8.68 13.16 10.36
CA LYS A 19 7.44 13.76 10.86
C LYS A 19 6.36 12.73 11.28
N GLY A 20 6.78 11.62 11.90
CA GLY A 20 5.89 10.57 12.40
C GLY A 20 5.46 9.53 11.36
N ILE A 21 5.88 9.68 10.09
CA ILE A 21 5.64 8.71 9.02
C ILE A 21 6.93 7.90 8.80
N SER A 22 6.82 6.57 8.70
CA SER A 22 7.93 5.69 8.32
C SER A 22 8.42 6.04 6.93
N MET A 23 9.72 6.28 6.75
CA MET A 23 10.33 6.60 5.46
C MET A 23 10.61 5.33 4.67
N ILE A 24 9.53 4.65 4.34
CA ILE A 24 9.52 3.49 3.46
C ILE A 24 8.59 3.74 2.29
N VAL A 25 8.94 3.19 1.15
CA VAL A 25 8.04 3.06 0.01
C VAL A 25 7.89 1.58 -0.32
N ASN A 26 6.65 1.13 -0.34
CA ASN A 26 6.27 -0.22 -0.70
C ASN A 26 5.75 -0.22 -2.14
N GLN A 27 6.32 -1.07 -2.98
CA GLN A 27 5.79 -1.36 -4.31
C GLN A 27 5.63 -2.86 -4.49
N THR A 28 4.60 -3.26 -5.23
CA THR A 28 4.27 -4.67 -5.46
C THR A 28 4.35 -5.02 -6.93
N TRP A 29 4.81 -6.23 -7.24
CA TRP A 29 4.69 -6.83 -8.57
C TRP A 29 4.47 -8.33 -8.45
N LYS A 30 4.13 -9.00 -9.56
CA LYS A 30 3.97 -10.46 -9.57
C LYS A 30 5.23 -11.21 -9.10
N ASP A 31 6.41 -10.77 -9.53
CA ASP A 31 7.69 -11.45 -9.36
C ASP A 31 8.88 -10.46 -9.52
N GLY A 32 10.11 -10.96 -9.46
CA GLY A 32 11.31 -10.17 -9.73
C GLY A 32 11.45 -9.70 -11.19
N ASN A 33 10.63 -10.18 -12.12
CA ASN A 33 10.70 -9.87 -13.55
C ASN A 33 9.81 -8.68 -13.90
N VAL A 34 10.17 -7.52 -13.36
CA VAL A 34 9.50 -6.25 -13.66
C VAL A 34 9.83 -5.81 -15.10
N PRO A 35 8.87 -5.43 -15.95
CA PRO A 35 9.15 -4.83 -17.25
C PRO A 35 10.10 -3.62 -17.18
N GLU A 36 11.02 -3.53 -18.14
CA GLU A 36 12.10 -2.53 -18.14
C GLU A 36 11.60 -1.08 -18.10
N VAL A 37 10.44 -0.82 -18.71
CA VAL A 37 9.74 0.49 -18.67
C VAL A 37 9.49 0.96 -17.24
N TRP A 38 9.11 0.07 -16.33
CA TRP A 38 8.83 0.40 -14.92
C TRP A 38 10.07 0.31 -14.04
N GLN A 39 11.09 -0.45 -14.44
CA GLN A 39 12.40 -0.42 -13.78
C GLN A 39 13.11 0.93 -13.98
N LYS A 40 12.94 1.56 -15.16
CA LYS A 40 13.77 2.68 -15.58
C LYS A 40 13.27 4.06 -15.14
N ALA A 41 11.96 4.33 -15.12
CA ALA A 41 11.47 5.68 -14.82
C ALA A 41 10.89 5.80 -13.40
N PRO A 42 9.84 5.06 -12.99
CA PRO A 42 9.16 5.34 -11.73
C PRO A 42 9.93 4.77 -10.52
N GLN A 43 10.40 3.51 -10.57
CA GLN A 43 11.18 2.92 -9.47
C GLN A 43 12.44 3.73 -9.11
N LYS A 44 13.14 4.26 -10.12
CA LYS A 44 14.38 5.03 -9.91
C LYS A 44 14.12 6.35 -9.21
N THR A 45 12.95 6.97 -9.42
CA THR A 45 12.61 8.23 -8.74
C THR A 45 12.42 8.00 -7.24
N TRP A 46 11.76 6.90 -6.86
CA TRP A 46 11.57 6.52 -5.46
C TRP A 46 12.88 6.11 -4.77
N ARG A 47 13.71 5.29 -5.41
CA ARG A 47 14.98 4.78 -4.84
C ARG A 47 16.03 5.87 -4.58
N LYS A 48 15.92 7.03 -5.22
CA LYS A 48 16.88 8.14 -5.10
C LYS A 48 16.39 9.26 -4.19
N GLN A 49 15.18 9.13 -3.64
CA GLN A 49 14.55 10.24 -2.94
C GLN A 49 14.96 10.32 -1.47
N LYS A 50 15.04 11.56 -0.99
CA LYS A 50 15.23 11.89 0.42
C LYS A 50 14.13 12.84 0.86
N CYS A 51 13.76 12.75 2.13
CA CYS A 51 12.86 13.68 2.78
C CYS A 51 13.61 14.45 3.86
N GLY A 52 13.90 15.73 3.61
CA GLY A 52 14.89 16.48 4.38
C GLY A 52 16.26 15.79 4.38
N LYS A 53 16.70 15.29 5.54
CA LYS A 53 17.96 14.53 5.70
C LYS A 53 17.76 13.01 5.76
N THR A 54 16.53 12.53 5.61
CA THR A 54 16.18 11.12 5.80
C THR A 54 16.06 10.43 4.45
N GLU A 55 16.73 9.29 4.27
CA GLU A 55 16.60 8.49 3.05
C GLU A 55 15.32 7.64 3.09
N ILE A 56 14.65 7.51 1.96
CA ILE A 56 13.50 6.61 1.82
C ILE A 56 14.03 5.19 1.56
N THR A 57 13.63 4.24 2.39
CA THR A 57 13.92 2.83 2.18
C THR A 57 12.93 2.25 1.17
N TYR A 58 13.46 1.65 0.11
CA TYR A 58 12.66 1.04 -0.95
C TYR A 58 12.42 -0.44 -0.67
N LEU A 59 11.15 -0.84 -0.58
CA LEU A 59 10.73 -2.22 -0.35
C LEU A 59 9.91 -2.70 -1.55
N PHE A 60 10.37 -3.79 -2.15
CA PHE A 60 9.68 -4.47 -3.24
C PHE A 60 9.11 -5.78 -2.75
N TRP A 61 7.86 -6.03 -3.11
CA TRP A 61 7.11 -7.20 -2.68
C TRP A 61 6.61 -7.97 -3.88
N ASP A 62 7.01 -9.24 -3.97
CA ASP A 62 6.41 -10.18 -4.91
C ASP A 62 5.23 -10.94 -4.29
N ASP A 63 4.49 -11.69 -5.13
CA ASP A 63 3.32 -12.44 -4.69
C ASP A 63 3.63 -13.43 -3.55
N LEU A 64 4.81 -14.07 -3.58
CA LEU A 64 5.23 -15.05 -2.57
C LEU A 64 5.54 -14.35 -1.24
N MET A 65 6.25 -13.22 -1.29
CA MET A 65 6.57 -12.39 -0.13
C MET A 65 5.30 -11.84 0.50
N LEU A 66 4.35 -11.33 -0.29
CA LEU A 66 3.08 -10.82 0.21
C LEU A 66 2.26 -11.90 0.90
N ARG A 67 2.11 -13.07 0.25
CA ARG A 67 1.38 -14.18 0.85
C ARG A 67 2.03 -14.64 2.15
N LYS A 68 3.36 -14.77 2.18
CA LYS A 68 4.11 -15.12 3.39
C LYS A 68 3.90 -14.08 4.48
N PHE A 69 3.98 -12.79 4.15
CA PHE A 69 3.75 -11.70 5.08
C PHE A 69 2.35 -11.76 5.72
N ILE A 70 1.30 -11.98 4.91
CA ILE A 70 -0.06 -12.15 5.41
C ILE A 70 -0.16 -13.39 6.30
N ASN A 71 0.38 -14.53 5.85
CA ASN A 71 0.36 -15.78 6.61
C ASN A 71 1.03 -15.63 7.99
N ASP A 72 2.18 -14.96 8.05
CA ASP A 72 2.97 -14.87 9.27
C ASP A 72 2.45 -13.78 10.23
N THR A 73 1.93 -12.67 9.69
CA THR A 73 1.56 -11.48 10.48
C THR A 73 0.07 -11.41 10.78
N PHE A 74 -0.76 -11.90 9.85
CA PHE A 74 -2.22 -11.83 9.89
C PHE A 74 -2.81 -13.23 9.64
N THR A 75 -2.38 -14.20 10.46
CA THR A 75 -2.81 -15.61 10.38
C THR A 75 -4.32 -15.78 10.32
N TRP A 76 -5.10 -14.88 10.95
CA TRP A 76 -6.56 -14.89 10.92
C TRP A 76 -7.17 -14.49 9.56
N PHE A 77 -6.39 -13.90 8.65
CA PHE A 77 -6.85 -13.41 7.34
C PHE A 77 -6.39 -14.30 6.17
N ILE A 78 -5.42 -15.20 6.38
CA ILE A 78 -4.80 -15.97 5.28
C ILE A 78 -5.83 -16.78 4.46
N GLU A 79 -6.83 -17.38 5.11
CA GLU A 79 -7.88 -18.12 4.40
C GLU A 79 -8.72 -17.21 3.51
N THR A 80 -9.04 -15.99 3.98
CA THR A 80 -9.74 -14.98 3.17
C THR A 80 -8.85 -14.52 2.02
N TYR A 81 -7.56 -14.27 2.29
CA TYR A 81 -6.58 -13.85 1.29
C TYR A 81 -6.41 -14.89 0.17
N ASP A 82 -6.32 -16.17 0.51
CA ASP A 82 -6.20 -17.26 -0.45
C ASP A 82 -7.51 -17.53 -1.20
N SER A 83 -8.66 -17.17 -0.63
CA SER A 83 -9.97 -17.33 -1.28
C SER A 83 -10.23 -16.37 -2.45
N TYR A 84 -9.44 -15.29 -2.59
CA TYR A 84 -9.61 -14.35 -3.69
C TYR A 84 -9.33 -15.04 -5.04
N PRO A 85 -10.28 -15.02 -6.00
CA PRO A 85 -10.09 -15.72 -7.28
C PRO A 85 -9.00 -15.09 -8.16
N TYR A 86 -8.75 -13.78 -8.01
CA TYR A 86 -7.81 -13.05 -8.87
C TYR A 86 -6.61 -12.52 -8.08
N ASN A 87 -5.42 -12.64 -8.66
CA ASN A 87 -4.20 -12.17 -8.01
C ASN A 87 -4.20 -10.65 -7.76
N ILE A 88 -4.80 -9.89 -8.67
CA ILE A 88 -4.92 -8.44 -8.48
C ILE A 88 -5.71 -8.07 -7.21
N GLN A 89 -6.72 -8.86 -6.83
CA GLN A 89 -7.44 -8.64 -5.56
C GLN A 89 -6.54 -8.87 -4.35
N ARG A 90 -5.66 -9.87 -4.40
CA ARG A 90 -4.64 -10.12 -3.37
C ARG A 90 -3.66 -8.95 -3.25
N LEU A 91 -3.23 -8.37 -4.36
CA LEU A 91 -2.38 -7.16 -4.36
C LEU A 91 -3.13 -5.94 -3.80
N ASP A 92 -4.40 -5.77 -4.20
CA ASP A 92 -5.27 -4.68 -3.73
C ASP A 92 -5.53 -4.71 -2.24
N VAL A 93 -5.65 -5.90 -1.63
CA VAL A 93 -5.80 -5.99 -0.17
C VAL A 93 -4.45 -5.87 0.54
N ALA A 94 -3.38 -6.46 0.01
CA ALA A 94 -2.07 -6.50 0.67
C ALA A 94 -1.48 -5.11 0.93
N ARG A 95 -1.71 -4.14 0.04
CA ARG A 95 -1.26 -2.74 0.24
C ARG A 95 -1.79 -2.11 1.52
N TYR A 96 -3.02 -2.44 1.94
CA TYR A 96 -3.56 -1.96 3.22
C TYR A 96 -2.86 -2.58 4.42
N PHE A 97 -2.55 -3.88 4.36
CA PHE A 97 -1.81 -4.57 5.41
C PHE A 97 -0.37 -4.07 5.54
N LEU A 98 0.30 -3.79 4.42
CA LEU A 98 1.63 -3.17 4.41
C LEU A 98 1.61 -1.80 5.08
N LEU A 99 0.67 -0.93 4.71
CA LEU A 99 0.53 0.40 5.30
C LEU A 99 0.08 0.36 6.76
N PHE A 100 -0.78 -0.58 7.14
CA PHE A 100 -1.13 -0.76 8.55
C PHE A 100 0.11 -1.15 9.35
N CYS A 101 0.82 -2.21 8.94
CA CYS A 101 1.93 -2.79 9.69
C CYS A 101 3.16 -1.88 9.76
N PHE A 102 3.51 -1.24 8.64
CA PHE A 102 4.74 -0.49 8.53
C PHE A 102 4.54 1.03 8.49
N GLY A 103 3.34 1.51 8.16
CA GLY A 103 3.11 2.90 7.79
C GLY A 103 3.81 3.24 6.47
N GLY A 104 4.14 4.52 6.31
CA GLY A 104 4.92 5.01 5.19
C GLY A 104 4.09 5.15 3.93
N ILE A 105 4.69 4.82 2.80
CA ILE A 105 4.15 5.08 1.46
C ILE A 105 3.92 3.76 0.74
N TYR A 106 2.79 3.66 0.06
CA TYR A 106 2.54 2.66 -0.97
C TYR A 106 2.43 3.38 -2.31
N SER A 107 3.04 2.84 -3.36
CA SER A 107 2.98 3.40 -4.71
C SER A 107 2.99 2.28 -5.75
N ASP A 108 2.08 2.35 -6.71
CA ASP A 108 2.12 1.48 -7.89
C ASP A 108 3.39 1.72 -8.72
N LEU A 109 3.79 0.72 -9.50
CA LEU A 109 5.07 0.69 -10.22
C LEU A 109 5.18 1.69 -11.37
N ASP A 110 4.05 2.21 -11.85
CA ASP A 110 3.95 3.22 -12.89
C ASP A 110 3.87 4.65 -12.32
N ILE A 111 3.77 4.82 -11.01
CA ILE A 111 3.73 6.12 -10.34
C ILE A 111 5.15 6.58 -9.97
N ALA A 112 5.59 7.67 -10.59
CA ALA A 112 6.85 8.34 -10.24
C ALA A 112 6.72 9.11 -8.93
N CYS A 113 7.81 9.19 -8.16
CA CYS A 113 7.86 9.96 -6.93
C CYS A 113 7.55 11.44 -7.20
N PRO A 114 6.59 12.04 -6.46
CA PRO A 114 6.34 13.47 -6.57
C PRO A 114 7.59 14.28 -6.17
N ASN A 115 7.97 15.27 -6.99
CA ASN A 115 9.11 16.16 -6.72
C ASN A 115 9.00 16.90 -5.38
N ALA A 116 7.79 17.07 -4.85
CA ALA A 116 7.49 17.78 -3.61
C ALA A 116 6.97 16.85 -2.49
N ILE A 117 7.43 15.59 -2.44
CA ILE A 117 6.96 14.63 -1.43
C ILE A 117 7.15 15.13 0.01
N ASP A 118 8.20 15.93 0.26
CA ASP A 118 8.41 16.61 1.55
C ASP A 118 7.24 17.50 1.95
N ASN A 119 6.64 18.24 1.01
CA ASN A 119 5.50 19.11 1.28
C ASN A 119 4.25 18.28 1.63
N ILE A 120 4.06 17.16 0.94
CA ILE A 120 2.96 16.22 1.23
C ILE A 120 3.12 15.66 2.64
N LEU A 121 4.32 15.17 2.99
CA LEU A 121 4.62 14.62 4.31
C LEU A 121 4.54 15.67 5.43
N ASN A 122 4.98 16.90 5.17
CA ASN A 122 4.86 17.99 6.13
C ASN A 122 3.39 18.30 6.45
N SER A 123 2.53 18.31 5.44
CA SER A 123 1.08 18.55 5.59
C SER A 123 0.39 17.42 6.37
N LEU A 124 0.86 16.18 6.20
CA LEU A 124 0.34 14.99 6.86
C LEU A 124 0.62 14.93 8.36
N SER A 125 1.81 15.39 8.76
CA SER A 125 2.26 15.33 10.16
C SER A 125 1.37 16.13 11.11
N ALA A 126 0.72 17.17 10.60
CA ALA A 126 -0.24 17.98 11.35
C ALA A 126 -1.59 17.28 11.56
N LEU A 127 -1.90 16.26 10.75
CA LEU A 127 -3.21 15.62 10.69
C LEU A 127 -3.23 14.18 11.21
N GLN A 128 -2.11 13.67 11.72
CA GLN A 128 -1.91 12.22 11.93
C GLN A 128 -2.32 11.42 10.68
N GLY A 129 -2.12 12.02 9.50
CA GLY A 129 -3.05 11.85 8.41
C GLY A 129 -2.75 10.67 7.50
N ILE A 130 -3.80 10.23 6.84
CA ILE A 130 -3.74 9.42 5.64
C ILE A 130 -3.83 10.35 4.41
N VAL A 131 -2.98 10.14 3.41
CA VAL A 131 -3.19 10.69 2.07
C VAL A 131 -3.66 9.58 1.17
N LEU A 132 -4.79 9.85 0.53
CA LEU A 132 -5.40 9.04 -0.50
C LEU A 132 -5.56 9.95 -1.72
N MET A 133 -5.09 9.52 -2.89
CA MET A 133 -5.24 10.31 -4.11
C MET A 133 -6.69 10.22 -4.60
N GLU A 134 -7.23 11.31 -5.14
CA GLU A 134 -8.58 11.32 -5.72
C GLU A 134 -8.49 11.20 -7.25
N THR A 135 -9.24 10.27 -7.82
CA THR A 135 -9.53 10.21 -9.25
C THR A 135 -10.94 10.77 -9.50
N LYS A 136 -11.07 11.68 -10.46
CA LYS A 136 -12.37 12.26 -10.83
C LYS A 136 -13.28 11.16 -11.41
N PRO A 137 -14.57 11.08 -11.05
CA PRO A 137 -15.37 12.09 -10.35
C PRO A 137 -15.55 11.77 -8.84
N SER A 138 -14.45 11.62 -8.09
CA SER A 138 -14.40 11.43 -6.63
C SER A 138 -14.36 9.99 -6.14
N VAL A 139 -13.56 9.16 -6.82
CA VAL A 139 -13.12 7.87 -6.30
C VAL A 139 -11.76 8.06 -5.66
N VAL A 140 -11.56 7.58 -4.44
CA VAL A 140 -10.21 7.52 -3.87
C VAL A 140 -9.44 6.41 -4.60
N SER A 141 -8.34 6.77 -5.23
CA SER A 141 -7.37 5.85 -5.82
C SER A 141 -6.51 5.20 -4.73
N ASN A 142 -6.20 3.93 -4.95
CA ASN A 142 -5.31 3.13 -4.13
C ASN A 142 -3.88 3.04 -4.73
N ASP A 143 -3.58 3.79 -5.79
CA ASP A 143 -2.33 3.71 -6.55
C ASP A 143 -1.17 4.44 -5.85
N LEU A 144 -1.48 5.44 -5.01
CA LEU A 144 -0.52 6.12 -4.13
C LEU A 144 -1.21 6.48 -2.81
N MET A 145 -0.69 5.92 -1.73
CA MET A 145 -1.23 6.13 -0.38
C MET A 145 -0.10 6.37 0.62
N ILE A 146 -0.36 7.23 1.60
CA ILE A 146 0.58 7.49 2.69
C ILE A 146 -0.17 7.38 4.00
N ALA A 147 0.37 6.63 4.97
CA ALA A 147 -0.27 6.46 6.27
C ALA A 147 0.74 6.39 7.41
N ALA A 148 0.34 6.86 8.58
CA ALA A 148 1.03 6.53 9.82
C ALA A 148 0.92 5.03 10.10
N LYS A 149 1.92 4.46 10.78
CA LYS A 149 1.86 3.07 11.24
C LYS A 149 0.67 2.90 12.19
N HIS A 150 -0.07 1.80 12.03
CA HIS A 150 -1.29 1.48 12.78
C HIS A 150 -2.40 2.55 12.68
N HIS A 151 -2.50 3.28 11.57
CA HIS A 151 -3.52 4.30 11.40
C HIS A 151 -4.95 3.70 11.47
N PRO A 152 -5.89 4.27 12.27
CA PRO A 152 -7.23 3.70 12.48
C PRO A 152 -8.06 3.48 11.20
N PHE A 153 -7.84 4.32 10.18
CA PHE A 153 -8.47 4.11 8.88
C PHE A 153 -8.04 2.80 8.21
N MET A 154 -6.75 2.46 8.26
CA MET A 154 -6.26 1.21 7.66
C MET A 154 -6.80 0.01 8.40
N GLU A 155 -6.88 0.10 9.73
CA GLU A 155 -7.53 -0.91 10.58
C GLU A 155 -9.00 -1.10 10.18
N TYR A 156 -9.74 0.00 10.03
CA TYR A 156 -11.13 -0.02 9.59
C TYR A 156 -11.31 -0.68 8.22
N VAL A 157 -10.47 -0.33 7.24
CA VAL A 157 -10.48 -0.94 5.90
C VAL A 157 -10.22 -2.44 5.99
N ILE A 158 -9.15 -2.85 6.69
CA ILE A 158 -8.78 -4.26 6.85
C ILE A 158 -9.91 -5.08 7.47
N PHE A 159 -10.53 -4.60 8.56
CA PHE A 159 -11.66 -5.31 9.18
C PHE A 159 -12.93 -5.31 8.33
N GLY A 160 -13.08 -4.33 7.44
CA GLY A 160 -14.16 -4.27 6.48
C GLY A 160 -14.04 -5.26 5.31
N LEU A 161 -12.84 -5.80 5.06
CA LEU A 161 -12.60 -6.83 4.04
C LEU A 161 -13.08 -8.23 4.44
N LEU A 162 -13.47 -8.44 5.70
CA LEU A 162 -13.93 -9.74 6.18
C LEU A 162 -15.28 -10.13 5.54
N PRO A 163 -15.46 -11.41 5.11
CA PRO A 163 -16.64 -11.86 4.37
C PRO A 163 -17.99 -11.58 5.05
N ALA A 164 -18.02 -11.57 6.39
CA ALA A 164 -19.23 -11.34 7.19
C ALA A 164 -19.68 -9.87 7.23
N LYS A 165 -18.85 -8.92 6.77
CA LYS A 165 -19.15 -7.48 6.75
C LYS A 165 -19.16 -6.93 5.33
N LYS A 166 -19.92 -7.56 4.42
CA LYS A 166 -20.27 -6.97 3.10
C LYS A 166 -21.11 -5.69 3.29
N ASN A 167 -20.49 -4.60 3.72
CA ASN A 167 -21.01 -3.26 3.57
C ASN A 167 -20.77 -2.84 2.12
N TYR A 168 -21.85 -2.49 1.43
CA TYR A 168 -21.86 -2.09 0.01
C TYR A 168 -20.77 -1.06 -0.33
N ILE A 169 -20.38 -0.19 0.61
CA ILE A 169 -19.35 0.85 0.43
C ILE A 169 -17.96 0.28 0.06
N ILE A 170 -17.55 -0.86 0.64
CA ILE A 170 -16.21 -1.45 0.35
C ILE A 170 -16.22 -2.20 -0.98
N SER A 171 -17.37 -2.78 -1.36
CA SER A 171 -17.55 -3.38 -2.68
C SER A 171 -17.57 -2.35 -3.81
N TYR A 172 -17.85 -1.06 -3.54
CA TYR A 172 -17.70 0.00 -4.54
C TYR A 172 -16.22 0.33 -4.80
N PHE A 173 -15.37 0.34 -3.76
CA PHE A 173 -13.92 0.52 -3.91
C PHE A 173 -13.25 -0.65 -4.63
N THR A 174 -13.63 -1.88 -4.32
CA THR A 174 -13.06 -3.08 -4.97
C THR A 174 -13.82 -3.50 -6.23
N GLY A 175 -14.96 -2.90 -6.56
CA GLY A 175 -15.84 -3.35 -7.66
C GLY A 175 -15.82 -2.43 -8.88
N TYR A 176 -15.68 -1.11 -8.71
CA TYR A 176 -15.59 -0.19 -9.86
C TYR A 176 -14.26 -0.33 -10.62
N CYS A 177 -13.16 -0.69 -9.94
CA CYS A 177 -11.89 -1.03 -10.60
C CYS A 177 -11.97 -2.29 -11.47
N PHE A 178 -13.00 -3.14 -11.32
CA PHE A 178 -13.10 -4.42 -12.03
C PHE A 178 -14.11 -4.44 -13.18
N ASN A 179 -15.03 -3.48 -13.26
CA ASN A 179 -16.03 -3.39 -14.33
C ASN A 179 -15.90 -2.12 -15.20
N GLY A 180 -14.80 -1.38 -15.10
CA GLY A 180 -14.41 -0.43 -16.15
C GLY A 180 -13.91 -1.21 -17.36
N ASP A 181 -14.72 -1.24 -18.42
CA ASP A 181 -14.44 -1.86 -19.71
C ASP A 181 -12.95 -1.83 -20.10
N LYS A 182 -12.27 -2.98 -20.01
CA LYS A 182 -11.04 -3.26 -20.79
C LYS A 182 -11.40 -3.61 -22.25
N THR A 183 -12.29 -2.83 -22.82
CA THR A 183 -12.49 -2.76 -24.26
C THR A 183 -12.58 -1.28 -24.60
N ILE A 184 -11.49 -0.71 -25.11
CA ILE A 184 -11.33 -0.05 -26.42
C ILE A 184 -10.08 0.84 -26.34
N GLY A 185 -9.14 0.66 -27.29
CA GLY A 185 -8.26 1.72 -27.77
C GLY A 185 -6.84 1.73 -27.22
N GLY A 186 -5.88 1.43 -28.11
CA GLY A 186 -4.47 1.36 -27.79
C GLY A 186 -3.77 2.69 -27.63
N PHE A 187 -2.58 2.62 -27.03
CA PHE A 187 -1.33 3.29 -27.41
C PHE A 187 -0.17 2.43 -26.90
#